data_AF-A0ABC8XCF6-F1
#
_entry.id   AF-A0ABC8XCF6-F1
#
_cell.length_a   1.000
_cell.length_b   1.000
_cell.length_c   1.000
_cell.angle_alpha   90.00
_cell.angle_beta   90.00
_cell.angle_gamma   90.00
#
_symmetry.space_group_name_H-M   'P 1'
#
loop_
_entity.id
_entity.type
_entity.pdbx_description
1 polymer ?
#
loop_
_entity_poly.entity_id
_entity_poly.type
_entity_poly.pdbx_seq_one_letter_code
_entity_poly.pdbx_strand_id
1 'polypeptide(L)'
;MFTNAQRQVERTGRSGTPRDKYLQDLVTQFQNATDEESKEKIVANLANFAYDPFNYAFMRQLNVLELFLDCITEPNERLVEFGIGGVCNSCVDPANASVIVQCGGIPLVIQCLSSPVRNTGANC
;
A
#
# COMPACT_ATOMS: atom_id res chain seq x y z
N MET A 1 -16.63 -3.64 -4.79
CA MET A 1 -17.58 -3.22 -3.74
C MET A 1 -16.81 -2.98 -2.46
N PHE A 2 -16.88 -1.78 -1.89
CA PHE A 2 -16.12 -1.43 -0.70
C PHE A 2 -16.64 -2.11 0.57
N THR A 3 -15.73 -2.22 1.54
CA THR A 3 -15.94 -2.78 2.85
C THR A 3 -16.67 -1.80 3.75
N ASN A 4 -17.43 -2.33 4.71
CA ASN A 4 -17.93 -1.57 5.84
C ASN A 4 -17.68 -2.35 7.14
N ALA A 5 -17.90 -1.71 8.29
CA ALA A 5 -17.65 -2.30 9.60
C ALA A 5 -18.41 -3.62 9.80
N GLN A 6 -19.69 -3.68 9.40
CA GLN A 6 -20.50 -4.89 9.52
C GLN A 6 -19.90 -6.06 8.73
N ARG A 7 -19.51 -5.83 7.48
CA ARG A 7 -18.87 -6.85 6.63
C ARG A 7 -17.52 -7.31 7.15
N GLN A 8 -16.76 -6.43 7.79
CA GLN A 8 -15.53 -6.86 8.45
C GLN A 8 -15.83 -7.79 9.60
N VAL A 9 -16.78 -7.46 10.47
CA VAL A 9 -17.19 -8.34 11.57
C VAL A 9 -17.67 -9.70 11.03
N GLU A 10 -18.48 -9.71 9.97
CA GLU A 10 -18.96 -10.94 9.31
C GLU A 10 -17.81 -11.78 8.74
N ARG A 11 -16.82 -11.15 8.09
CA ARG A 11 -15.67 -11.84 7.47
C ARG A 11 -14.63 -12.32 8.48
N THR A 12 -14.38 -11.54 9.53
CA THR A 12 -13.43 -11.89 10.60
C THR A 12 -13.98 -13.02 11.45
N GLY A 13 -15.29 -13.07 11.70
CA GLY A 13 -15.90 -14.08 12.56
C GLY A 13 -15.40 -14.00 14.01
N ARG A 14 -15.69 -15.02 14.83
CA ARG A 14 -15.38 -15.01 16.27
C ARG A 14 -13.88 -15.14 16.62
N SER A 15 -13.08 -15.69 15.72
CA SER A 15 -11.66 -16.01 15.96
C SER A 15 -10.71 -15.38 14.93
N GLY A 16 -11.20 -14.55 14.02
CA GLY A 16 -10.35 -13.89 13.05
C GLY A 16 -9.58 -12.72 13.66
N THR A 17 -8.45 -12.40 13.05
CA THR A 17 -7.63 -11.25 13.41
C THR A 17 -8.37 -9.95 13.08
N PRO A 18 -8.45 -8.99 14.02
CA PRO A 18 -8.94 -7.64 13.73
C PRO A 18 -8.19 -7.00 12.56
N ARG A 19 -8.87 -6.14 11.78
CA ARG A 19 -8.31 -5.57 10.53
C ARG A 19 -7.03 -4.78 10.78
N ASP A 20 -7.04 -3.94 11.79
CA ASP A 20 -5.89 -3.15 12.25
C ASP A 20 -4.70 -4.04 12.61
N LYS A 21 -4.93 -5.09 13.40
CA LYS A 21 -3.88 -6.03 13.78
C LYS A 21 -3.33 -6.81 12.58
N TYR A 22 -4.20 -7.23 11.66
CA TYR A 22 -3.76 -7.94 10.45
C TYR A 22 -2.88 -7.04 9.56
N LEU A 23 -3.24 -5.77 9.38
CA LEU A 23 -2.42 -4.82 8.64
C LEU A 23 -1.08 -4.54 9.35
N GLN A 24 -1.09 -4.43 10.68
CA GLN A 24 0.13 -4.31 11.48
C GLN A 24 1.04 -5.53 11.35
N ASP A 25 0.47 -6.73 11.34
CA ASP A 25 1.22 -7.97 11.14
C ASP A 25 1.88 -8.00 9.75
N LEU A 26 1.22 -7.48 8.71
CA LEU A 26 1.83 -7.36 7.37
C LEU A 26 3.01 -6.37 7.37
N VAL A 27 2.85 -5.19 7.96
CA VAL A 27 3.95 -4.20 8.07
C VAL A 27 5.13 -4.80 8.85
N THR A 28 4.85 -5.50 9.94
CA THR A 28 5.88 -6.18 10.75
C THR A 28 6.58 -7.28 9.95
N GLN A 29 5.84 -8.07 9.17
CA GLN A 29 6.44 -9.07 8.27
C GLN A 29 7.33 -8.42 7.22
N PHE A 30 6.92 -7.30 6.61
CA PHE A 30 7.74 -6.59 5.63
C PHE A 30 9.07 -6.12 6.22
N GLN A 31 9.03 -5.54 7.43
CA GLN A 31 10.22 -5.05 8.13
C GLN A 31 11.20 -6.17 8.50
N ASN A 32 10.70 -7.37 8.77
CA ASN A 32 11.52 -8.53 9.14
C ASN A 32 11.90 -9.42 7.96
N ALA A 33 11.31 -9.23 6.78
CA ALA A 33 11.58 -10.04 5.60
C ALA A 33 13.00 -9.77 5.07
N THR A 34 13.75 -10.85 4.83
CA THR A 34 15.11 -10.77 4.30
C THR A 34 15.20 -11.08 2.81
N ASP A 35 14.24 -11.81 2.26
CA ASP A 35 14.14 -12.11 0.83
C ASP A 35 13.18 -11.16 0.10
N GLU A 36 13.50 -10.87 -1.16
CA GLU A 36 12.72 -9.95 -1.99
C GLU A 36 11.33 -10.50 -2.32
N GLU A 37 11.20 -11.82 -2.57
CA GLU A 37 9.92 -12.44 -2.93
C GLU A 37 8.85 -12.25 -1.83
N SER A 38 9.25 -12.39 -0.56
CA SER A 38 8.37 -12.13 0.58
C SER A 38 7.98 -10.66 0.66
N LYS A 39 8.93 -9.74 0.49
CA LYS A 39 8.66 -8.30 0.46
C LYS A 39 7.65 -7.95 -0.64
N GLU A 40 7.86 -8.44 -1.86
CA GLU A 40 6.98 -8.23 -3.01
C GLU A 40 5.54 -8.68 -2.70
N LYS A 41 5.37 -9.90 -2.19
CA LYS A 41 4.05 -10.44 -1.82
C LYS A 41 3.35 -9.59 -0.77
N ILE A 42 4.10 -9.10 0.23
CA ILE A 42 3.55 -8.30 1.31
C ILE A 42 3.11 -6.92 0.80
N VAL A 43 3.94 -6.24 0.01
CA VAL A 43 3.60 -4.92 -0.56
C VAL A 43 2.43 -5.03 -1.53
N ALA A 44 2.38 -6.08 -2.36
CA ALA A 44 1.23 -6.35 -3.22
C ALA A 44 -0.05 -6.54 -2.40
N ASN A 45 0.03 -7.24 -1.26
CA ASN A 45 -1.11 -7.42 -0.37
C ASN A 45 -1.57 -6.09 0.25
N LEU A 46 -0.63 -5.28 0.75
CA LEU A 46 -0.92 -3.94 1.28
C LEU A 46 -1.55 -3.03 0.20
N ALA A 47 -1.03 -3.05 -1.03
CA ALA A 47 -1.57 -2.28 -2.16
C ALA A 47 -3.00 -2.72 -2.52
N ASN A 48 -3.31 -4.02 -2.45
CA ASN A 48 -4.67 -4.52 -2.62
C ASN A 48 -5.61 -4.03 -1.50
N PHE A 49 -5.15 -3.96 -0.25
CA PHE A 49 -5.93 -3.38 0.85
C PHE A 49 -6.15 -1.88 0.69
N ALA A 50 -5.18 -1.16 0.12
CA ALA A 50 -5.29 0.26 -0.17
C ALA A 50 -6.37 0.58 -1.22
N TYR A 51 -6.88 -0.39 -1.97
CA TYR A 51 -8.01 -0.15 -2.89
C TYR A 51 -9.30 0.22 -2.15
N ASP A 52 -9.45 -0.16 -0.87
CA ASP A 52 -10.68 0.02 -0.10
C ASP A 52 -10.54 1.17 0.92
N PRO A 53 -11.32 2.26 0.82
CA PRO A 53 -11.24 3.40 1.73
C PRO A 53 -11.44 3.08 3.20
N PHE A 54 -12.11 1.95 3.51
CA PHE A 54 -12.22 1.45 4.88
C PHE A 54 -10.86 1.31 5.57
N ASN A 55 -9.80 1.02 4.81
CA ASN A 55 -8.47 0.78 5.37
C ASN A 55 -7.64 2.05 5.55
N TYR A 56 -8.01 3.19 4.95
CA TYR A 56 -7.15 4.38 4.89
C TYR A 56 -6.74 4.92 6.25
N ALA A 57 -7.63 4.91 7.24
CA ALA A 57 -7.29 5.33 8.59
C ALA A 57 -6.19 4.44 9.20
N PHE A 58 -6.29 3.12 9.03
CA PHE A 58 -5.26 2.18 9.48
C PHE A 58 -3.96 2.35 8.70
N MET A 59 -4.03 2.54 7.37
CA MET A 59 -2.85 2.75 6.53
C MET A 59 -2.04 3.96 6.97
N ARG A 60 -2.71 5.07 7.32
CA ARG A 60 -2.04 6.25 7.88
C ARG A 60 -1.47 6.00 9.28
N GLN A 61 -2.19 5.29 10.14
CA GLN A 61 -1.71 4.97 11.50
C GLN A 61 -0.48 4.05 11.50
N LEU A 62 -0.35 3.21 10.47
CA LEU A 62 0.71 2.22 10.32
C LEU A 62 1.83 2.67 9.36
N ASN A 63 1.80 3.93 8.91
CA ASN A 63 2.75 4.53 7.97
C ASN A 63 2.92 3.74 6.66
N VAL A 64 1.83 3.14 6.16
CA VAL A 64 1.86 2.32 4.94
C VAL A 64 2.04 3.19 3.69
N LEU A 65 1.62 4.46 3.73
CA LEU A 65 1.81 5.38 2.60
C LEU A 65 3.30 5.67 2.39
N GLU A 66 4.03 5.89 3.48
CA GLU A 66 5.47 6.07 3.52
C GLU A 66 6.17 4.79 3.06
N LEU A 67 5.72 3.62 3.53
CA LEU A 67 6.24 2.32 3.07
C LEU A 67 6.12 2.17 1.55
N PHE A 68 4.99 2.58 0.94
CA PHE A 68 4.85 2.56 -0.51
C PHE A 68 5.84 3.50 -1.20
N LEU A 69 6.11 4.69 -0.64
CA LEU A 69 7.10 5.61 -1.18
C LEU A 69 8.52 5.05 -1.07
N ASP A 70 8.87 4.43 0.05
CA ASP A 70 10.16 3.75 0.21
C ASP A 70 10.33 2.66 -0.85
N CYS A 71 9.28 1.85 -1.10
CA CYS A 71 9.29 0.82 -2.14
C CYS A 71 9.51 1.37 -3.56
N ILE A 72 9.07 2.61 -3.85
CA ILE A 72 9.31 3.25 -5.15
C ILE A 72 10.79 3.59 -5.36
N THR A 73 11.57 3.70 -4.29
CA THR A 73 13.01 4.01 -4.36
C THR A 73 13.91 2.77 -4.43
N GLU A 74 13.34 1.58 -4.24
CA GLU A 74 14.07 0.32 -4.27
C GLU A 74 14.51 -0.06 -5.70
N PRO A 75 15.63 -0.78 -5.86
CA PRO A 75 16.08 -1.26 -7.16
C PRO A 75 15.21 -2.40 -7.72
N ASN A 76 14.46 -3.09 -6.87
CA ASN A 76 13.57 -4.17 -7.26
C ASN A 76 12.32 -3.61 -7.96
N GLU A 77 12.19 -3.87 -9.26
CA GLU A 77 11.10 -3.34 -10.10
C GLU A 77 9.70 -3.74 -9.62
N ARG A 78 9.53 -4.89 -8.96
CA ARG A 78 8.25 -5.33 -8.41
C ARG A 78 7.86 -4.53 -7.18
N LEU A 79 8.82 -4.22 -6.30
CA LEU A 79 8.57 -3.31 -5.18
C LEU A 79 8.16 -1.92 -5.68
N VAL A 80 8.81 -1.42 -6.74
CA VAL A 80 8.43 -0.16 -7.38
C VAL A 80 7.01 -0.23 -7.95
N GLU A 81 6.67 -1.29 -8.69
CA GLU A 81 5.35 -1.53 -9.29
C GLU A 81 4.24 -1.57 -8.23
N PHE A 82 4.42 -2.36 -7.17
CA PHE A 82 3.43 -2.45 -6.10
C PHE A 82 3.38 -1.18 -5.23
N GLY A 83 4.52 -0.52 -5.02
CA GLY A 83 4.60 0.76 -4.32
C GLY A 83 3.79 1.85 -5.03
N ILE A 84 4.03 2.06 -6.33
CA ILE A 84 3.26 3.05 -7.10
C ILE A 84 1.78 2.65 -7.21
N GLY A 85 1.47 1.36 -7.34
CA GLY A 85 0.09 0.87 -7.29
C GLY A 85 -0.61 1.18 -5.96
N GLY A 86 0.07 1.00 -4.83
CA GLY A 86 -0.42 1.36 -3.51
C GLY A 86 -0.66 2.86 -3.33
N VAL A 87 0.23 3.70 -3.87
CA VAL A 87 0.06 5.16 -3.92
C VAL A 87 -1.19 5.53 -4.73
N CYS A 88 -1.34 5.01 -5.94
CA CYS A 88 -2.50 5.25 -6.81
C CYS A 88 -3.81 4.83 -6.15
N ASN A 89 -3.83 3.67 -5.50
CA ASN A 89 -5.01 3.18 -4.78
C ASN A 89 -5.38 4.05 -3.57
N SER A 90 -4.42 4.80 -3.01
CA SER A 90 -4.61 5.57 -1.77
C SER A 90 -4.85 7.06 -2.01
N CYS A 91 -4.32 7.64 -3.07
CA CYS A 91 -4.23 9.10 -3.25
C CYS A 91 -5.56 9.79 -3.62
N VAL A 92 -6.63 9.02 -3.86
CA VAL A 92 -7.98 9.57 -4.06
C VAL A 92 -8.54 10.21 -2.78
N ASP A 93 -8.08 9.77 -1.61
CA ASP A 93 -8.44 10.37 -0.33
C ASP A 93 -7.56 11.60 -0.03
N PRO A 94 -8.15 12.78 0.27
CA PRO A 94 -7.39 14.00 0.52
C PRO A 94 -6.40 13.90 1.68
N ALA A 95 -6.71 13.15 2.74
CA ALA A 95 -5.79 12.99 3.87
C ALA A 95 -4.59 12.12 3.48
N ASN A 96 -4.80 11.04 2.71
CA ASN A 96 -3.69 10.26 2.15
C ASN A 96 -2.86 11.09 1.16
N ALA A 97 -3.50 11.84 0.26
CA ALA A 97 -2.80 12.70 -0.69
C ALA A 97 -1.91 13.71 0.04
N SER A 98 -2.41 14.32 1.13
CA SER A 98 -1.62 15.23 1.96
C SER A 98 -0.36 14.56 2.53
N VAL A 99 -0.48 13.34 3.07
CA VAL A 99 0.68 12.58 3.59
C VAL A 99 1.67 12.29 2.47
N ILE A 100 1.19 11.76 1.34
CA ILE A 100 2.03 11.43 0.17
C ILE A 100 2.81 12.66 -0.31
N VAL A 101 2.16 13.82 -0.40
CA VAL A 101 2.81 15.07 -0.81
C VAL A 101 3.84 15.54 0.22
N GLN A 102 3.50 15.50 1.51
CA GLN A 102 4.41 15.88 2.60
C GLN A 102 5.66 15.00 2.68
N CYS A 103 5.53 13.73 2.33
CA CYS A 103 6.62 12.77 2.27
C CYS A 103 7.40 12.80 0.94
N GLY A 104 7.18 13.80 0.07
CA GLY A 104 7.94 13.95 -1.17
C GLY A 104 7.52 13.00 -2.30
N GLY A 105 6.28 12.50 -2.27
CA GLY A 105 5.78 11.54 -3.27
C GLY A 105 5.65 12.11 -4.69
N ILE A 106 5.47 13.43 -4.87
CA ILE A 106 5.30 14.02 -6.21
C ILE A 106 6.52 13.77 -7.12
N PRO A 107 7.77 14.12 -6.73
CA PRO A 107 8.96 13.77 -7.51
C PRO A 107 9.08 12.28 -7.84
N LEU A 108 8.76 11.40 -6.89
CA LEU A 108 8.85 9.95 -7.07
C LEU A 108 7.84 9.45 -8.12
N VAL A 109 6.60 9.92 -8.08
CA VAL A 109 5.58 9.59 -9.08
C VAL A 109 5.99 10.08 -10.47
N ILE A 110 6.52 11.31 -10.58
CA ILE A 110 7.02 11.84 -11.86
C ILE A 110 8.16 10.96 -12.41
N GLN A 111 9.07 10.52 -11.56
CA GLN A 111 10.15 9.60 -11.94
C GLN A 111 9.61 8.28 -12.48
N CYS A 112 8.64 7.66 -11.79
CA CYS A 112 7.99 6.43 -12.26
C CYS A 112 7.34 6.58 -13.64
N LEU A 113 6.67 7.71 -13.89
CA LEU A 113 6.02 8.01 -15.17
C LEU A 113 7.01 8.34 -16.30
N SER A 114 8.21 8.79 -15.96
CA SER A 114 9.27 9.13 -16.91
C SER A 114 10.16 7.93 -17.27
N SER A 115 10.02 6.81 -16.55
CA SER A 115 10.79 5.60 -16.80
C SER A 115 10.38 4.94 -18.12
N PRO A 116 11.33 4.43 -18.93
CA PRO A 116 11.02 3.71 -20.17
C PRO A 116 10.36 2.33 -19.92
N VAL A 117 10.24 1.89 -18.66
CA VAL A 117 9.63 0.63 -18.25
C VAL A 117 8.11 0.68 -18.45
N ARG A 118 7.61 -0.02 -19.46
CA ARG A 118 6.23 0.05 -19.98
C ARG A 118 5.13 -0.60 -19.12
N ASN A 119 5.41 -1.04 -17.90
CA ASN A 119 4.40 -1.73 -17.07
C ASN A 119 3.60 -0.80 -16.13
N THR A 120 3.91 0.49 -16.06
CA THR A 120 3.20 1.46 -15.19
C THR A 120 1.97 2.12 -15.82
N GLY A 121 1.54 1.68 -17.01
CA GLY A 121 0.48 2.33 -17.81
C GLY A 121 -0.77 1.51 -18.10
N ALA A 122 -0.98 0.36 -17.44
CA ALA A 122 -2.15 -0.50 -17.70
C ALA A 122 -2.86 -0.87 -16.40
N ASN A 123 -3.66 0.06 -15.87
CA ASN A 123 -4.90 -0.14 -15.07
C ASN A 123 -5.22 1.12 -14.25
N CYS A 124 -5.24 2.28 -14.90
CA CYS A 124 -5.98 3.43 -14.38
C CYS A 124 -7.38 3.44 -15.01
#